data_AF-A0A3D1GCR9-F1
#
_entry.id   AF-A0A3D1GCR9-F1
#
_cell.length_a   1.000
_cell.length_b   1.000
_cell.length_c   1.000
_cell.angle_alpha   90.00
_cell.angle_beta   90.00
_cell.angle_gamma   90.00
#
_symmetry.space_group_name_H-M   'P 1'
#
loop_
_entity.id
_entity.type
_entity.pdbx_description
1 polymer ?
#
loop_
_entity_poly.entity_id
_entity_poly.type
_entity_poly.pdbx_seq_one_letter_code
_entity_poly.pdbx_strand_id
1 'polypeptide(L)'
;EAPRYPSRDRMIEVIKADPAFFMVDNINTEQKETVSDLATQSFKDAVEYMLDRYGDQDESWKWGWVMNNDINHVGQIPGFGAMDVYSSGSYEAINATRFGYGPSWRMVVELGPEVKGWGVYPGGISGNPGSPNYDAFVENWRTGQHFELNFYREKPENSLYEIMLKGN
;
A
#
# COMPACT_ATOMS: atom_id res chain seq x y z
N GLU A 1 30.07 -13.20 19.09
CA GLU A 1 28.81 -12.61 18.58
C GLU A 1 28.97 -12.37 17.10
N ALA A 2 27.97 -12.70 16.27
CA ALA A 2 28.05 -12.38 14.84
C ALA A 2 28.01 -10.86 14.66
N PRO A 3 28.80 -10.28 13.74
CA PRO A 3 28.76 -8.85 13.48
C PRO A 3 27.35 -8.44 13.05
N ARG A 4 26.83 -7.36 13.64
CA ARG A 4 25.56 -6.77 13.23
C ARG A 4 25.76 -6.13 11.86
N TYR A 5 24.91 -6.51 10.90
CA TYR A 5 24.88 -5.84 9.60
C TYR A 5 24.52 -4.35 9.76
N PRO A 6 25.11 -3.45 8.96
CA PRO A 6 24.66 -2.06 8.87
C PRO A 6 23.18 -2.00 8.46
N SER A 7 22.49 -0.91 8.82
CA SER A 7 21.18 -0.63 8.24
C SER A 7 21.29 -0.45 6.73
N ARG A 8 20.19 -0.64 5.98
CA ARG A 8 20.15 -0.48 4.52
C ARG A 8 20.76 0.85 4.08
N ASP A 9 20.33 1.95 4.69
CA ASP A 9 20.78 3.28 4.31
C ASP A 9 22.28 3.47 4.61
N ARG A 10 22.75 2.96 5.76
CA ARG A 10 24.18 3.01 6.09
C ARG A 10 25.02 2.16 5.14
N MET A 11 24.52 0.99 4.73
CA MET A 11 25.19 0.16 3.75
C MET A 11 25.35 0.89 2.41
N ILE A 12 24.27 1.54 1.94
CA ILE A 12 24.31 2.33 0.70
C ILE A 12 25.31 3.49 0.80
N GLU A 13 25.32 4.22 1.92
CA GLU A 13 26.28 5.31 2.15
C GLU A 13 27.74 4.82 2.12
N VAL A 14 28.02 3.69 2.78
CA VAL A 14 29.37 3.11 2.83
C VAL A 14 29.80 2.65 1.45
N ILE A 15 28.98 1.89 0.73
CA ILE A 15 29.32 1.40 -0.61
C ILE A 15 29.59 2.56 -1.58
N LYS A 16 28.82 3.65 -1.48
CA LYS A 16 29.04 4.85 -2.30
C LYS A 16 30.37 5.54 -2.01
N ALA A 17 30.80 5.56 -0.75
CA ALA A 17 32.04 6.19 -0.33
C ALA A 17 33.26 5.28 -0.54
N ASP A 18 33.09 3.97 -0.34
CA ASP A 18 34.10 2.94 -0.46
C ASP A 18 33.53 1.72 -1.21
N PRO A 19 33.64 1.69 -2.56
CA PRO A 19 33.20 0.55 -3.36
C PRO A 19 33.97 -0.75 -3.09
N ALA A 20 35.13 -0.67 -2.40
CA ALA A 20 35.93 -1.83 -2.01
C ALA A 20 35.64 -2.30 -0.58
N PHE A 21 34.55 -1.81 0.02
CA PHE A 21 34.10 -2.18 1.36
C PHE A 21 34.03 -3.71 1.50
N PHE A 22 34.55 -4.23 2.61
CA PHE A 22 34.77 -5.67 2.78
C PHE A 22 33.51 -6.54 2.65
N MET A 23 32.31 -5.97 2.84
CA MET A 23 31.04 -6.68 2.69
C MET A 23 30.56 -6.77 1.22
N VAL A 24 31.29 -6.20 0.26
CA VAL A 24 31.04 -6.37 -1.18
C VAL A 24 31.66 -7.68 -1.70
N ASP A 25 32.71 -8.18 -1.05
CA ASP A 25 33.42 -9.38 -1.44
C ASP A 25 32.72 -10.63 -0.86
N ASN A 26 32.34 -11.58 -1.70
CA ASN A 26 31.85 -12.87 -1.25
C ASN A 26 33.04 -13.79 -0.99
N ILE A 27 33.46 -13.88 0.26
CA ILE A 27 34.61 -14.69 0.69
C ILE A 27 34.53 -16.20 0.38
N ASN A 28 33.39 -16.69 -0.13
CA ASN A 28 33.20 -18.08 -0.54
C ASN A 28 33.47 -18.32 -2.03
N THR A 29 33.82 -17.29 -2.81
CA THR A 29 34.19 -17.41 -4.21
C THR A 29 35.70 -17.20 -4.40
N GLU A 30 36.24 -17.68 -5.51
CA GLU A 30 37.66 -17.45 -5.86
C GLU A 30 37.91 -16.05 -6.41
N GLN A 31 36.87 -15.40 -6.96
CA GLN A 31 36.96 -14.08 -7.57
C GLN A 31 36.47 -13.02 -6.59
N LYS A 32 37.23 -11.95 -6.43
CA LYS A 32 36.79 -10.81 -5.64
C LYS A 32 35.74 -10.00 -6.40
N GLU A 33 34.50 -9.99 -5.93
CA GLU A 33 33.42 -9.26 -6.61
C GLU A 33 33.51 -7.75 -6.43
N THR A 34 32.99 -7.03 -7.43
CA THR A 34 32.70 -5.59 -7.32
C THR A 34 31.21 -5.34 -7.09
N VAL A 35 30.87 -4.12 -6.69
CA VAL A 35 29.48 -3.67 -6.59
C VAL A 35 28.72 -3.87 -7.92
N SER A 36 29.40 -3.68 -9.04
CA SER A 36 28.80 -3.85 -10.37
C SER A 36 28.49 -5.33 -10.67
N ASP A 37 29.39 -6.23 -10.26
CA ASP A 37 29.20 -7.68 -10.43
C ASP A 37 28.01 -8.15 -9.59
N LEU A 38 27.98 -7.76 -8.31
CA LEU A 38 26.87 -8.08 -7.42
C LEU A 38 25.55 -7.48 -7.88
N ALA A 39 25.53 -6.23 -8.36
CA ALA A 39 24.32 -5.61 -8.87
C ALA A 39 23.79 -6.33 -10.11
N THR A 40 24.70 -6.73 -11.01
CA THR A 40 24.35 -7.49 -12.22
C THR A 40 23.82 -8.88 -11.86
N GLN A 41 24.47 -9.58 -10.93
CA GLN A 41 24.02 -10.90 -10.48
C GLN A 41 22.66 -10.80 -9.77
N SER A 42 22.51 -9.85 -8.85
CA SER A 42 21.25 -9.63 -8.12
C SER A 42 20.09 -9.30 -9.08
N PHE A 43 20.36 -8.55 -10.16
CA PHE A 43 19.35 -8.26 -11.17
C PHE A 43 18.94 -9.53 -11.94
N LYS A 44 19.90 -10.37 -12.34
CA LYS A 44 19.60 -11.66 -12.99
C LYS A 44 18.79 -12.57 -12.07
N ASP A 45 19.21 -12.71 -10.82
CA ASP A 45 18.50 -13.51 -9.81
C ASP A 45 17.07 -12.99 -9.60
N ALA A 46 16.89 -11.67 -9.58
CA ALA A 46 15.56 -11.06 -9.47
C ALA A 46 14.68 -11.36 -10.70
N VAL A 47 15.22 -11.31 -11.92
CA VAL A 47 14.48 -11.66 -13.14
C VAL A 47 14.12 -13.15 -13.15
N GLU A 48 15.07 -14.03 -12.80
CA GLU A 48 14.81 -15.47 -12.67
C GLU A 48 13.73 -15.78 -11.63
N TYR A 49 13.79 -15.13 -10.46
CA TYR A 49 12.74 -15.23 -9.45
C TYR A 49 11.37 -14.80 -9.97
N MET A 50 11.31 -13.70 -10.72
CA MET A 50 10.06 -13.20 -11.29
C MET A 50 9.51 -14.16 -12.35
N LEU A 51 10.36 -14.73 -13.20
CA LEU A 51 9.98 -15.73 -14.20
C LEU A 51 9.46 -17.02 -13.56
N ASP A 52 10.13 -17.53 -12.52
CA ASP A 52 9.69 -18.72 -11.79
C ASP A 52 8.34 -18.50 -11.10
N ARG A 53 8.16 -17.32 -10.49
CA ARG A 53 6.97 -17.03 -9.70
C ARG A 53 5.75 -16.63 -10.53
N TYR A 54 5.94 -15.87 -11.60
CA TYR A 54 4.84 -15.25 -12.36
C TYR A 54 4.78 -15.71 -13.83
N GLY A 55 5.73 -16.54 -14.28
CA GLY A 55 5.81 -16.97 -15.67
C GLY A 55 6.33 -15.88 -16.59
N ASP A 56 5.95 -15.97 -17.87
CA ASP A 56 6.36 -15.00 -18.89
C ASP A 56 5.96 -13.56 -18.53
N GLN A 57 6.76 -12.60 -19.00
CA GLN A 57 6.53 -11.20 -18.70
C GLN A 57 5.23 -10.70 -19.34
N ASP A 58 4.20 -10.51 -18.50
CA ASP A 58 2.90 -9.98 -18.89
C ASP A 58 2.35 -8.98 -17.86
N GLU A 59 1.03 -8.76 -17.85
CA GLU A 59 0.35 -7.88 -16.90
C GLU A 59 0.57 -8.28 -15.44
N SER A 60 0.73 -9.57 -15.13
CA SER A 60 0.93 -10.08 -13.76
C SER A 60 2.21 -9.56 -13.11
N TRP A 61 3.21 -9.17 -13.92
CA TRP A 61 4.46 -8.57 -13.44
C TRP A 61 4.29 -7.14 -12.95
N LYS A 62 3.18 -6.46 -13.30
CA LYS A 62 2.98 -5.08 -12.86
C LYS A 62 2.92 -5.04 -11.34
N TRP A 63 3.70 -4.12 -10.78
CA TRP A 63 3.83 -3.94 -9.34
C TRP A 63 2.48 -3.91 -8.60
N GLY A 64 1.46 -3.31 -9.19
CA GLY A 64 0.13 -3.22 -8.59
C GLY A 64 -0.59 -4.55 -8.36
N TRP A 65 -0.21 -5.61 -9.07
CA TRP A 65 -0.65 -6.97 -8.79
C TRP A 65 0.33 -7.68 -7.85
N VAL A 66 1.63 -7.56 -8.10
CA VAL A 66 2.71 -8.19 -7.30
C VAL A 66 2.68 -7.78 -5.83
N MET A 67 2.28 -6.53 -5.54
CA MET A 67 2.17 -6.02 -4.17
C MET A 67 1.04 -6.66 -3.35
N ASN A 68 0.18 -7.46 -4.00
CA ASN A 68 -0.89 -8.26 -3.43
C ASN A 68 -1.72 -7.46 -2.41
N ASN A 69 -2.36 -6.38 -2.86
CA ASN A 69 -3.02 -5.43 -1.96
C ASN A 69 -4.43 -5.89 -1.61
N ASP A 70 -4.61 -6.33 -0.37
CA ASP A 70 -5.84 -6.94 0.13
C ASP A 70 -6.53 -6.01 1.14
N ILE A 71 -7.84 -5.83 0.96
CA ILE A 71 -8.72 -5.18 1.92
C ILE A 71 -9.45 -6.30 2.67
N ASN A 72 -8.83 -6.79 3.74
CA ASN A 72 -9.41 -7.83 4.56
C ASN A 72 -10.65 -7.34 5.30
N HIS A 73 -11.61 -8.24 5.53
CA HIS A 73 -12.74 -7.95 6.39
C HIS A 73 -12.28 -7.53 7.80
N VAL A 74 -12.95 -6.57 8.42
CA VAL A 74 -12.59 -6.06 9.77
C VAL A 74 -12.55 -7.20 10.80
N GLY A 75 -13.47 -8.16 10.70
CA GLY A 75 -13.50 -9.36 11.55
C GLY A 75 -12.58 -10.50 11.11
N GLN A 76 -11.72 -10.29 10.11
CA GLN A 76 -10.83 -11.32 9.52
C GLN A 76 -11.58 -12.57 9.03
N ILE A 77 -12.80 -12.39 8.53
CA ILE A 77 -13.62 -13.47 8.00
C ILE A 77 -13.25 -13.66 6.52
N PRO A 78 -12.75 -14.83 6.10
CA PRO A 78 -12.40 -15.08 4.70
C PRO A 78 -13.60 -14.91 3.76
N GLY A 79 -13.36 -14.39 2.55
CA GLY A 79 -14.38 -14.21 1.52
C GLY A 79 -15.23 -12.95 1.63
N PHE A 80 -15.09 -12.17 2.70
CA PHE A 80 -15.76 -10.87 2.87
C PHE A 80 -14.83 -9.66 2.72
N GLY A 81 -13.61 -9.87 2.22
CA GLY A 81 -12.70 -8.80 1.84
C GLY A 81 -12.70 -8.56 0.33
N ALA A 82 -12.06 -7.47 -0.10
CA ALA A 82 -11.69 -7.28 -1.50
C ALA A 82 -10.21 -7.68 -1.66
N MET A 83 -9.96 -8.71 -2.46
CA MET A 83 -8.63 -9.30 -2.64
C MET A 83 -7.99 -8.80 -3.94
N ASP A 84 -6.65 -8.83 -4.00
CA ASP A 84 -5.87 -8.50 -5.20
C ASP A 84 -6.26 -7.13 -5.82
N VAL A 85 -6.52 -6.15 -4.94
CA VAL A 85 -7.01 -4.82 -5.32
C VAL A 85 -5.86 -4.03 -5.98
N TYR A 86 -5.83 -4.01 -7.31
CA TYR A 86 -4.77 -3.37 -8.09
C TYR A 86 -4.50 -1.93 -7.63
N SER A 87 -3.33 -1.65 -7.07
CA SER A 87 -3.00 -0.31 -6.58
C SER A 87 -1.57 0.07 -6.92
N SER A 88 -1.21 1.34 -6.79
CA SER A 88 0.19 1.71 -6.59
C SER A 88 0.53 1.65 -5.09
N GLY A 89 1.78 1.89 -4.71
CA GLY A 89 2.14 2.07 -3.31
C GLY A 89 3.22 1.12 -2.82
N SER A 90 3.75 1.39 -1.63
CA SER A 90 4.74 0.54 -0.96
C SER A 90 4.83 0.95 0.50
N TYR A 91 5.55 0.18 1.33
CA TYR A 91 5.74 0.51 2.74
C TYR A 91 6.36 1.89 2.99
N GLU A 92 7.17 2.40 2.06
CA GLU A 92 7.88 3.68 2.19
C GLU A 92 7.28 4.78 1.28
N ALA A 93 6.19 4.50 0.57
CA ALA A 93 5.52 5.47 -0.29
C ALA A 93 4.46 6.27 0.47
N ILE A 94 4.10 7.45 -0.06
CA ILE A 94 2.96 8.24 0.43
C ILE A 94 1.68 7.41 0.37
N ASN A 95 1.46 6.70 -0.75
CA ASN A 95 0.43 5.68 -0.83
C ASN A 95 0.95 4.39 -0.18
N ALA A 96 0.85 4.31 1.14
CA ALA A 96 1.39 3.21 1.94
C ALA A 96 0.51 1.95 1.93
N THR A 97 0.17 1.46 0.73
CA THR A 97 -0.61 0.22 0.52
C THR A 97 0.29 -0.93 0.11
N ARG A 98 0.08 -2.13 0.67
CA ARG A 98 0.71 -3.42 0.28
C ARG A 98 0.15 -4.54 1.17
N PHE A 99 -0.05 -5.74 0.64
CA PHE A 99 -0.58 -6.85 1.44
C PHE A 99 -1.90 -6.45 2.11
N GLY A 100 -2.13 -6.90 3.34
CA GLY A 100 -3.27 -6.46 4.15
C GLY A 100 -3.11 -5.08 4.81
N TYR A 101 -2.14 -4.25 4.40
CA TYR A 101 -1.84 -2.97 5.02
C TYR A 101 -2.15 -1.81 4.07
N GLY A 102 -2.76 -0.76 4.63
CA GLY A 102 -3.10 0.44 3.89
C GLY A 102 -3.76 1.49 4.78
N PRO A 103 -3.95 2.72 4.29
CA PRO A 103 -4.66 3.76 5.01
C PRO A 103 -6.13 3.39 5.15
N SER A 104 -6.59 3.32 6.41
CA SER A 104 -8.02 3.21 6.73
C SER A 104 -8.79 4.49 6.44
N TRP A 105 -8.11 5.62 6.23
CA TRP A 105 -8.71 6.90 5.90
C TRP A 105 -7.73 7.72 5.06
N ARG A 106 -8.22 8.28 3.95
CA ARG A 106 -7.50 9.24 3.10
C ARG A 106 -8.29 10.54 3.09
N MET A 107 -7.63 11.67 3.33
CA MET A 107 -8.31 12.95 3.41
C MET A 107 -7.43 14.11 2.99
N VAL A 108 -8.05 15.07 2.34
CA VAL A 108 -7.49 16.39 2.03
C VAL A 108 -8.42 17.44 2.63
N VAL A 109 -7.84 18.47 3.25
CA VAL A 109 -8.59 19.58 3.83
C VAL A 109 -8.05 20.89 3.27
N GLU A 110 -8.96 21.70 2.76
CA GLU A 110 -8.71 23.08 2.37
C GLU A 110 -9.15 24.02 3.49
N LEU A 111 -8.22 24.86 3.97
CA LEU A 111 -8.44 25.80 5.09
C LEU A 111 -8.66 27.23 4.58
N GLY A 112 -9.51 27.39 3.56
CA GLY A 112 -9.93 28.70 3.06
C GLY A 112 -10.89 29.43 4.01
N PRO A 113 -11.48 30.56 3.58
CA PRO A 113 -12.52 31.24 4.34
C PRO A 113 -13.68 30.32 4.73
N GLU A 114 -13.97 29.34 3.88
CA GLU A 114 -14.80 28.18 4.16
C GLU A 114 -13.93 26.93 4.18
N VAL A 115 -14.09 26.09 5.21
CA VAL A 115 -13.35 24.83 5.33
C VAL A 115 -14.01 23.77 4.46
N LYS A 116 -13.25 23.16 3.56
CA LYS A 116 -13.70 22.04 2.73
C LYS A 116 -12.84 20.81 2.99
N GLY A 117 -13.46 19.65 2.98
CA GLY A 117 -12.79 18.37 3.16
C GLY A 117 -13.20 17.39 2.08
N TRP A 118 -12.26 16.55 1.67
CA TRP A 118 -12.53 15.41 0.80
C TRP A 118 -11.94 14.17 1.47
N GLY A 119 -12.71 13.09 1.52
CA GLY A 119 -12.31 11.88 2.22
C GLY A 119 -12.78 10.61 1.54
N VAL A 120 -12.05 9.53 1.80
CA VAL A 120 -12.44 8.17 1.43
C VAL A 120 -11.78 7.16 2.36
N TYR A 121 -12.47 6.06 2.63
CA TYR A 121 -11.93 4.88 3.32
C TYR A 121 -12.26 3.62 2.50
N PRO A 122 -11.50 2.52 2.68
CA PRO A 122 -11.74 1.30 1.93
C PRO A 122 -13.02 0.60 2.40
N GLY A 123 -13.72 -0.12 1.52
CA GLY A 123 -14.97 -0.81 1.84
C GLY A 123 -16.19 0.06 1.56
N GLY A 124 -17.05 0.30 2.55
CA GLY A 124 -18.30 1.03 2.36
C GLY A 124 -18.97 1.41 3.69
N ILE A 125 -20.13 2.07 3.62
CA ILE A 125 -20.86 2.55 4.82
C ILE A 125 -21.61 1.46 5.56
N SER A 126 -21.80 0.29 4.95
CA SER A 126 -22.48 -0.83 5.60
C SER A 126 -21.48 -1.87 6.09
N GLY A 127 -21.68 -2.36 7.32
CA GLY A 127 -20.98 -3.55 7.82
C GLY A 127 -21.64 -4.88 7.42
N ASN A 128 -22.76 -4.85 6.66
CA ASN A 128 -23.48 -6.04 6.23
C ASN A 128 -22.98 -6.49 4.83
N PRO A 129 -22.34 -7.66 4.67
CA PRO A 129 -21.87 -8.16 3.37
C PRO A 129 -22.94 -8.31 2.30
N GLY A 130 -24.23 -8.42 2.70
CA GLY A 130 -25.35 -8.46 1.76
C GLY A 130 -25.84 -7.08 1.29
N SER A 131 -25.24 -5.99 1.76
CA SER A 131 -25.60 -4.63 1.36
C SER A 131 -24.87 -4.22 0.09
N PRO A 132 -25.53 -3.51 -0.86
CA PRO A 132 -24.82 -2.89 -1.98
C PRO A 132 -23.83 -1.79 -1.55
N ASN A 133 -23.89 -1.36 -0.28
CA ASN A 133 -23.01 -0.33 0.27
C ASN A 133 -21.88 -0.92 1.14
N TYR A 134 -21.60 -2.22 1.04
CA TYR A 134 -20.59 -2.91 1.84
C TYR A 134 -19.16 -2.60 1.39
N ASP A 135 -18.93 -2.62 0.08
CA ASP A 135 -17.64 -2.44 -0.60
C ASP A 135 -17.67 -1.31 -1.65
N ALA A 136 -18.72 -0.49 -1.64
CA ALA A 136 -19.02 0.52 -2.66
C ALA A 136 -17.92 1.59 -2.87
N PHE A 137 -17.02 1.79 -1.91
CA PHE A 137 -15.93 2.77 -1.97
C PHE A 137 -14.59 2.16 -2.35
N VAL A 138 -14.48 0.84 -2.52
CA VAL A 138 -13.21 0.16 -2.85
C VAL A 138 -12.57 0.75 -4.10
N GLU A 139 -13.35 0.98 -5.16
CA GLU A 139 -12.82 1.53 -6.41
C GLU A 139 -12.38 3.00 -6.25
N ASN A 140 -13.17 3.83 -5.55
CA ASN A 140 -12.77 5.21 -5.29
C ASN A 140 -11.50 5.28 -4.44
N TRP A 141 -11.42 4.47 -3.38
CA TRP A 141 -10.24 4.39 -2.52
C TRP A 141 -9.02 3.94 -3.33
N ARG A 142 -9.14 2.88 -4.13
CA ARG A 142 -8.04 2.33 -4.94
C ARG A 142 -7.53 3.32 -5.99
N THR A 143 -8.44 4.07 -6.62
CA THR A 143 -8.11 5.07 -7.65
C THR A 143 -7.79 6.46 -7.10
N GLY A 144 -7.87 6.65 -5.77
CA GLY A 144 -7.61 7.95 -5.12
C GLY A 144 -8.70 9.00 -5.35
N GLN A 145 -9.90 8.58 -5.75
CA GLN A 145 -11.07 9.44 -5.81
C GLN A 145 -11.64 9.64 -4.40
N HIS A 146 -11.98 10.88 -4.08
CA HIS A 146 -12.48 11.26 -2.76
C HIS A 146 -13.89 11.83 -2.86
N PHE A 147 -14.69 11.63 -1.81
CA PHE A 147 -15.99 12.27 -1.67
C PHE A 147 -15.84 13.58 -0.92
N GLU A 148 -16.58 14.61 -1.33
CA GLU A 148 -16.68 15.83 -0.53
C GLU A 148 -17.35 15.51 0.80
N LEU A 149 -16.74 15.98 1.89
CA LEU A 149 -17.19 15.75 3.25
C LEU A 149 -18.05 16.94 3.67
N ASN A 150 -19.34 16.69 3.85
CA ASN A 150 -20.25 17.72 4.30
C ASN A 150 -19.98 18.08 5.77
N PHE A 151 -19.45 19.28 6.00
CA PHE A 151 -19.24 19.84 7.33
C PHE A 151 -20.42 20.70 7.75
N TYR A 152 -21.50 20.06 8.19
CA TYR A 152 -22.74 20.72 8.59
C TYR A 152 -22.58 21.50 9.90
N ARG A 153 -22.79 22.82 9.87
CA ARG A 153 -22.87 23.68 11.07
C ARG A 153 -24.28 23.79 11.63
N GLU A 154 -25.27 23.47 10.81
CA GLU A 154 -26.70 23.50 11.13
C GLU A 154 -27.36 22.23 10.57
N LYS A 155 -28.61 21.97 10.97
CA LYS A 155 -29.37 20.82 10.45
C LYS A 155 -29.50 20.96 8.91
N PRO A 156 -29.19 19.92 8.12
CA PRO A 156 -29.37 19.97 6.68
C PRO A 156 -30.86 20.11 6.33
N GLU A 157 -31.17 20.93 5.31
CA GLU A 157 -32.55 21.15 4.85
C GLU A 157 -33.16 19.89 4.23
N ASN A 158 -32.34 19.06 3.58
CA ASN A 158 -32.76 17.83 2.92
C ASN A 158 -32.08 16.63 3.58
N SER A 159 -32.89 15.64 3.96
CA SER A 159 -32.42 14.35 4.47
C SER A 159 -33.20 13.21 3.81
N LEU A 160 -32.52 12.13 3.45
CA LEU A 160 -33.19 10.92 2.96
C LEU A 160 -34.04 10.27 4.06
N TYR A 161 -33.59 10.35 5.31
CA TYR A 161 -34.26 9.78 6.48
C TYR A 161 -34.03 10.67 7.71
N GLU A 162 -35.01 10.77 8.60
CA GLU A 162 -34.90 11.38 9.92
C GLU A 162 -35.30 10.36 10.98
N ILE A 163 -34.43 10.11 11.96
CA ILE A 163 -34.68 9.17 13.05
C ILE A 163 -34.87 9.97 14.33
N MET A 164 -36.09 9.94 14.88
CA MET A 164 -36.37 10.55 16.18
C MET A 164 -36.34 9.48 17.28
N LEU A 165 -35.37 9.59 18.18
CA LEU A 165 -35.31 8.77 19.38
C LEU A 165 -36.21 9.39 20.45
N LYS A 166 -37.27 8.69 20.85
CA LYS A 166 -38.06 9.07 22.02
C LYS A 166 -37.42 8.47 23.26
N GLY A 167 -37.01 9.32 24.20
CA GLY A 167 -36.62 8.88 25.53
C GLY A 167 -37.83 8.34 26.31
N ASN A 168 -37.60 7.38 27.20
CA ASN A 168 -38.58 6.96 28.20
C ASN A 168 -38.73 8.03 29.29
#